data_AF-A0A2G9P2R1-F1
#
_entry.id   AF-A0A2G9P2R1-F1
#
_cell.length_a   1.000
_cell.length_b   1.000
_cell.length_c   1.000
_cell.angle_alpha   90.00
_cell.angle_beta   90.00
_cell.angle_gamma   90.00
#
_symmetry.space_group_name_H-M   'P 1'
#
loop_
_entity.id
_entity.type
_entity.pdbx_description
1 polymer ?
#
loop_
_entity_poly.entity_id
_entity_poly.type
_entity_poly.pdbx_seq_one_letter_code
_entity_poly.pdbx_strand_id
1 'polypeptide(L)' 'MEDRVEGRLERDVVEIVTTTGDRDVVDPGHFTSESAQILIGEIMGCNRDLENIQKNINDIQNKMKNIIDV' A
#
# COMPACT_ATOMS: atom_id res chain seq x y z
N MET A 1 -25.28 -3.81 15.02
CA MET A 1 -23.83 -3.58 15.01
C MET A 1 -23.45 -3.42 13.54
N GLU A 2 -23.62 -2.23 13.00
CA GLU A 2 -23.29 -1.90 11.62
C GLU A 2 -22.59 -0.56 11.68
N ASP A 3 -21.28 -0.55 11.92
CA ASP A 3 -20.54 0.73 11.94
C ASP A 3 -19.00 0.60 11.89
N ARG A 4 -18.43 -0.26 11.03
CA ARG A 4 -16.95 -0.41 10.98
C ARG A 4 -16.28 -0.68 9.62
N VAL A 5 -16.90 -0.38 8.48
CA VAL A 5 -16.19 -0.57 7.18
C VAL A 5 -16.24 0.65 6.25
N GLU A 6 -17.22 1.54 6.35
CA GLU A 6 -17.30 2.69 5.41
C GLU A 6 -16.20 3.75 5.61
N GLY A 7 -15.70 3.95 6.83
CA GLY A 7 -14.75 5.05 7.11
C GLY A 7 -13.30 4.86 6.66
N ARG A 8 -12.93 3.72 6.04
CA ARG A 8 -11.53 3.42 5.68
C ARG A 8 -11.23 3.51 4.18
N LEU A 9 -12.26 3.54 3.33
CA LEU A 9 -12.11 3.55 1.87
C LEU A 9 -12.27 4.93 1.24
N GLU A 10 -12.82 5.92 1.95
CA GLU A 10 -13.25 7.19 1.35
C GLU A 10 -12.12 8.11 0.84
N ARG A 11 -10.83 7.83 1.08
CA ARG A 11 -9.74 8.76 0.70
C ARG A 11 -8.43 8.14 0.24
N ASP A 12 -8.29 6.82 0.23
CA ASP A 12 -7.08 6.16 -0.25
C ASP A 12 -7.40 5.53 -1.60
N VAL A 13 -7.04 6.23 -2.67
CA VAL A 13 -7.15 5.67 -4.00
C VAL A 13 -6.12 4.55 -4.13
N VAL A 14 -6.57 3.36 -4.49
CA VAL A 14 -5.70 2.18 -4.54
C VAL A 14 -5.09 2.10 -5.93
N GLU A 15 -3.77 2.30 -6.00
CA GLU A 15 -3.00 2.04 -7.22
C GLU A 15 -2.87 0.52 -7.38
N ILE A 16 -3.63 -0.04 -8.33
CA ILE A 16 -3.56 -1.45 -8.69
C ILE A 16 -2.61 -1.57 -9.86
N VAL A 17 -1.50 -2.27 -9.66
CA VAL A 17 -0.58 -2.63 -10.74
C VAL A 17 -1.00 -3.97 -11.31
N THR A 18 -1.41 -3.97 -12.57
CA THR A 18 -1.76 -5.22 -13.29
C THR A 18 -0.51 -5.92 -13.82
N THR A 19 -0.62 -7.19 -14.17
CA THR A 19 0.49 -8.00 -14.73
C THR A 19 1.09 -7.43 -16.01
N THR A 20 0.40 -6.52 -16.68
CA THR A 20 0.87 -5.77 -17.87
C THR A 20 1.76 -4.58 -17.50
N GLY A 21 1.83 -4.21 -16.21
CA GLY A 21 2.60 -3.07 -15.71
C GLY A 21 1.85 -1.73 -15.76
N ASP A 22 0.61 -1.72 -16.24
CA ASP A 22 -0.25 -0.55 -16.24
C ASP A 22 -0.72 -0.25 -14.82
N ARG A 23 -0.59 1.03 -14.43
CA ARG A 23 -1.00 1.58 -13.16
C ARG A 23 -2.39 2.17 -13.32
N ASP A 24 -3.37 1.58 -12.66
CA ASP A 24 -4.72 2.12 -12.63
C ASP A 24 -5.09 2.53 -11.20
N VAL A 25 -5.75 3.67 -11.11
CA VAL A 25 -6.10 4.35 -9.87
C VAL A 25 -7.60 4.12 -9.71
N VAL A 26 -7.95 3.08 -8.96
CA VAL A 26 -9.33 2.57 -8.89
C VAL A 26 -9.97 2.96 -7.56
N ASP A 27 -11.24 3.36 -7.64
CA ASP A 27 -12.08 3.57 -6.45
C ASP A 27 -12.43 2.21 -5.80
N PRO A 28 -12.01 1.97 -4.55
CA PRO A 28 -12.35 0.75 -3.82
C PRO A 28 -13.85 0.51 -3.68
N GLY A 29 -14.67 1.58 -3.69
CA GLY A 29 -16.13 1.51 -3.56
C GLY A 29 -16.84 0.81 -4.72
N HIS A 30 -16.15 0.61 -5.85
CA HIS A 30 -16.70 -0.05 -7.03
C HIS A 30 -16.71 -1.59 -6.91
N PHE A 31 -15.96 -2.14 -5.95
CA PHE A 31 -15.92 -3.57 -5.67
C PHE A 31 -16.97 -3.92 -4.62
N THR A 32 -18.14 -4.36 -5.10
CA THR A 32 -19.31 -4.67 -4.26
C THR A 32 -19.25 -6.04 -3.59
N SER A 33 -18.28 -6.88 -3.95
CA SER A 33 -18.10 -8.19 -3.33
C SER A 33 -17.25 -8.08 -2.06
N GLU A 34 -17.70 -8.69 -0.97
CA GLU A 34 -16.97 -8.75 0.31
C GLU A 34 -15.54 -9.30 0.14
N SER A 35 -15.36 -10.32 -0.70
CA SER A 35 -14.02 -10.88 -0.97
C SER A 35 -13.09 -9.90 -1.69
N ALA A 36 -13.64 -9.05 -2.56
CA ALA A 36 -12.87 -8.02 -3.24
C ALA A 36 -12.47 -6.89 -2.27
N GLN A 37 -13.36 -6.48 -1.36
CA GLN A 37 -13.02 -5.49 -0.32
C GLN A 37 -11.95 -5.99 0.66
N ILE A 38 -12.02 -7.27 1.06
CA ILE A 38 -10.97 -7.91 1.88
C ILE A 38 -9.64 -7.88 1.14
N LEU A 39 -9.61 -8.33 -0.12
CA LEU A 39 -8.39 -8.37 -0.93
C LEU A 39 -7.77 -6.99 -1.11
N ILE A 40 -8.59 -5.96 -1.35
CA ILE A 40 -8.12 -4.56 -1.45
C ILE A 40 -7.54 -4.10 -0.11
N GLY A 41 -8.17 -4.45 1.02
CA GLY A 41 -7.65 -4.18 2.35
C GLY A 41 -6.29 -4.81 2.62
N GLU A 42 -6.09 -6.06 2.18
CA GLU A 42 -4.82 -6.78 2.28
C GLU A 42 -3.73 -6.11 1.41
N ILE A 43 -4.05 -5.78 0.16
CA ILE A 43 -3.14 -5.10 -0.77
C ILE A 43 -2.69 -3.73 -0.21
N MET A 44 -3.62 -2.93 0.31
CA MET A 44 -3.28 -1.65 0.97
C MET A 44 -2.37 -1.85 2.18
N GLY A 45 -2.60 -2.91 2.97
CA GLY A 45 -1.72 -3.29 4.07
C GLY A 45 -0.30 -3.59 3.60
N CYS A 46 -0.17 -4.42 2.56
CA CYS A 46 1.12 -4.76 1.95
C CYS A 46 1.86 -3.52 1.43
N ASN A 47 1.17 -2.58 0.77
CA ASN A 47 1.79 -1.36 0.26
C ASN A 47 2.41 -0.52 1.39
N ARG A 48 1.72 -0.40 2.53
CA ARG A 48 2.26 0.30 3.71
C ARG A 48 3.50 -0.39 4.28
N ASP A 49 3.48 -1.72 4.33
CA ASP A 49 4.64 -2.48 4.79
C ASP A 49 5.83 -2.34 3.83
N LEU A 50 5.59 -2.33 2.52
CA LEU A 50 6.61 -2.09 1.51
C LEU A 50 7.26 -0.70 1.63
N GLU A 51 6.47 0.36 1.85
CA GLU A 51 7.01 1.70 2.12
C GLU A 51 7.93 1.74 3.34
N ASN A 52 7.57 1.03 4.42
CA ASN A 52 8.38 0.95 5.63
C ASN A 52 9.70 0.21 5.37
N ILE A 53 9.66 -0.90 4.61
CA ILE A 53 10.86 -1.63 4.20
C ILE A 53 11.77 -0.72 3.36
N GLN A 54 11.22 0.03 2.41
CA GLN A 54 11.98 0.96 1.57
C GLN A 54 12.67 2.04 2.41
N LYS A 55 11.98 2.63 3.38
CA LYS A 55 12.56 3.60 4.32
C LYS A 55 13.71 2.99 5.12
N ASN A 56 13.50 1.79 5.68
CA ASN A 56 14.55 1.09 6.43
C ASN A 56 15.80 0.78 5.58
N ILE A 57 15.62 0.40 4.32
CA ILE A 57 16.73 0.17 3.39
C ILE A 57 17.50 1.47 3.16
N ASN A 58 16.80 2.57 2.88
CA ASN A 58 17.43 3.89 2.68
C ASN A 58 18.22 4.33 3.92
N ASP A 59 17.69 4.12 5.12
CA ASP A 59 18.37 4.43 6.37
C ASP A 59 19.65 3.62 6.56
N ILE A 60 19.61 2.31 6.26
CA ILE A 60 20.79 1.43 6.31
C ILE A 60 21.84 1.89 5.29
N GLN A 61 21.42 2.20 4.05
CA GLN A 61 22.32 2.68 3.00
C GLN A 61 23.02 3.97 3.41
N ASN A 62 22.29 4.92 4.02
CA ASN A 62 22.88 6.17 4.51
C ASN A 62 23.88 5.92 5.64
N LYS A 63 23.56 5.03 6.59
CA LYS A 63 24.51 4.62 7.64
C LYS A 63 25.78 4.00 7.06
N MET A 64 25.66 3.15 6.04
CA MET A 64 26.81 2.55 5.37
C MET A 64 27.69 3.59 4.66
N LYS A 65 27.09 4.56 3.95
CA LYS A 65 27.84 5.66 3.31
C LYS A 65 28.66 6.44 4.34
N ASN A 66 28.06 6.78 5.48
CA ASN A 66 28.74 7.52 6.54
C ASN A 66 29.92 6.75 7.17
N ILE A 67 29.91 5.41 7.13
CA ILE A 67 31.02 4.58 7.64
C ILE A 67 32.19 4.55 6.66
N ILE A 68 31.90 4.51 5.35
CA ILE A 68 32.92 4.43 4.30
C ILE A 68 33.61 5.79 4.05
N ASP A 69 32.92 6.90 4.33
CA ASP A 69 33.43 8.26 4.14
C ASP A 69 34.45 8.72 5.22
N VAL A 70 34.78 7.85 6.19
CA VAL A 70 35.78 8.06 7.25
C VAL A 70 37.11 7.40 6.89
#